data_AF-A0A0D6KZI5-F1
#
_entry.id   AF-A0A0D6KZI5-F1
#
_cell.length_a   1.000
_cell.length_b   1.000
_cell.length_c   1.000
_cell.angle_alpha   90.00
_cell.angle_beta   90.00
_cell.angle_gamma   90.00
#
_symmetry.space_group_name_H-M   'P 1'
#
loop_
_entity.id
_entity.type
_entity.pdbx_description
1 polymer ?
#
loop_
_entity_poly.entity_id
_entity_poly.type
_entity_poly.pdbx_seq_one_letter_code
_entity_poly.pdbx_strand_id
1 'polypeptide(L)'
;MKVDNNTNQDRLLVSYILCAMGFFGLGGLHRIYNGKIGTGVLWLCTFGLFYCGQFVDLFLIPNMVDEYSLKLRSKAGLSPLGVPLNQPAIASQVYRPTGNQLIVKLIEVAEKNGGYLTVTQGVKGTGANFAEVEAALKEMYKSGYAKIDNDPRTGAVTYHFHEL
;
A
#
# COMPACT_ATOMS: atom_id res chain seq x y z
N MET A 1 -3.77 -8.67 3.66
CA MET A 1 -4.82 -7.70 4.03
C MET A 1 -6.10 -8.48 4.34
N LYS A 2 -6.28 -8.95 5.59
CA LYS A 2 -7.42 -9.82 6.00
C LYS A 2 -8.11 -9.32 7.29
N VAL A 3 -7.62 -8.22 7.86
CA VAL A 3 -8.08 -7.69 9.14
C VAL A 3 -9.43 -6.96 8.98
N ASP A 4 -9.61 -6.23 7.88
CA ASP A 4 -10.75 -5.33 7.66
C ASP A 4 -12.07 -6.07 7.44
N ASN A 5 -12.00 -7.28 6.88
CA ASN A 5 -13.18 -8.06 6.52
C ASN A 5 -13.86 -8.65 7.76
N ASN A 6 -13.08 -9.13 8.73
CA ASN A 6 -13.63 -9.71 9.96
C ASN A 6 -14.37 -8.65 10.78
N THR A 7 -13.81 -7.46 10.93
CA THR A 7 -14.44 -6.36 11.70
C THR A 7 -15.80 -5.95 11.13
N ASN A 8 -15.98 -5.95 9.80
CA ASN A 8 -17.29 -5.66 9.19
C ASN A 8 -18.28 -6.78 9.43
N GLN A 9 -17.85 -8.05 9.29
CA GLN A 9 -18.68 -9.22 9.56
C GLN A 9 -19.12 -9.29 11.02
N ASP A 10 -18.24 -9.01 11.98
CA ASP A 10 -18.55 -8.97 13.41
C ASP A 10 -19.59 -7.88 13.71
N ARG A 11 -19.46 -6.70 13.09
CA ARG A 11 -20.43 -5.60 13.25
C ARG A 11 -21.77 -5.89 12.62
N LEU A 12 -21.80 -6.57 11.48
CA LEU A 12 -23.03 -7.07 10.85
C LEU A 12 -23.74 -8.02 11.82
N LEU A 13 -23.02 -9.02 12.33
CA LEU A 13 -23.55 -9.97 13.32
C LEU A 13 -24.11 -9.26 14.54
N VAL A 14 -23.36 -8.33 15.15
CA VAL A 14 -23.83 -7.54 16.31
C VAL A 14 -25.07 -6.72 15.96
N SER A 15 -25.12 -6.10 14.77
CA SER A 15 -26.30 -5.34 14.32
C SER A 15 -27.53 -6.23 14.14
N TYR A 16 -27.37 -7.45 13.62
CA TYR A 16 -28.44 -8.43 13.50
C TYR A 16 -28.92 -8.93 14.87
N ILE A 17 -28.02 -9.18 15.82
CA ILE A 17 -28.38 -9.58 17.18
C ILE A 17 -29.15 -8.44 17.87
N LEU A 18 -28.69 -7.19 17.76
CA LEU A 18 -29.42 -6.02 18.28
C LEU A 18 -30.79 -5.86 17.60
N CYS A 19 -30.89 -6.18 16.31
CA CYS A 19 -32.16 -6.18 15.61
C CYS A 19 -33.10 -7.28 16.15
N ALA A 20 -32.60 -8.49 16.40
CA ALA A 20 -33.39 -9.56 17.00
C ALA A 20 -33.87 -9.19 18.42
N MET A 21 -33.01 -8.57 19.23
CA MET A 21 -33.38 -8.04 20.56
C MET A 21 -34.45 -6.94 20.49
N GLY A 22 -34.55 -6.22 19.37
CA GLY A 22 -35.60 -5.24 19.15
C GLY A 22 -37.02 -5.82 19.18
N PHE A 23 -37.20 -7.10 18.83
CA PHE A 23 -38.50 -7.78 18.95
C PHE A 23 -38.93 -8.00 20.42
N PHE A 24 -37.99 -7.94 21.37
CA PHE A 24 -38.25 -8.04 22.82
C PHE A 24 -38.50 -6.68 23.49
N GLY A 25 -38.65 -5.59 22.71
CA GLY A 25 -38.95 -4.25 23.22
C GLY A 25 -37.78 -3.27 23.23
N LEU A 26 -36.59 -3.67 22.76
CA LEU A 26 -35.42 -2.81 22.58
C LEU A 26 -35.29 -2.29 21.12
N GLY A 27 -36.41 -1.95 20.49
CA GLY A 27 -36.46 -1.57 19.08
C GLY A 27 -35.63 -0.30 18.80
N GLY A 28 -34.70 -0.35 17.85
CA GLY A 28 -33.92 0.83 17.43
C GLY A 28 -32.49 0.88 17.94
N LEU A 29 -32.08 -0.05 18.80
CA LEU A 29 -30.70 -0.11 19.31
C LEU A 29 -29.68 -0.37 18.19
N HIS A 30 -30.04 -1.18 17.19
CA HIS A 30 -29.19 -1.45 16.01
C HIS A 30 -28.93 -0.18 15.18
N ARG A 31 -29.89 0.75 15.09
CA ARG A 31 -29.71 2.05 14.43
C ARG A 31 -28.76 2.96 15.19
N ILE A 32 -28.85 2.97 16.52
CA ILE A 32 -27.95 3.72 17.39
C ILE A 32 -26.52 3.17 17.24
N TYR A 33 -26.36 1.85 17.24
CA TYR A 33 -25.07 1.18 17.03
C TYR A 33 -24.41 1.53 15.68
N ASN A 34 -25.22 1.67 14.62
CA ASN A 34 -24.76 2.06 13.30
C ASN A 34 -24.62 3.58 13.09
N GLY A 35 -24.75 4.38 14.16
CA GLY A 35 -24.51 5.82 14.14
C GLY A 35 -25.72 6.68 13.74
N LYS A 36 -26.92 6.10 13.60
CA LYS A 36 -28.18 6.81 13.28
C LYS A 36 -28.99 7.10 14.56
N ILE A 37 -28.40 7.89 15.47
CA ILE A 37 -28.94 8.19 16.81
C ILE A 37 -30.37 8.75 16.75
N GLY A 38 -30.63 9.78 15.93
CA GLY A 38 -31.96 10.41 15.85
C GLY A 38 -33.05 9.42 15.45
N THR A 39 -32.83 8.63 14.39
CA THR A 39 -33.81 7.62 13.96
C THR A 39 -33.91 6.43 14.92
N GLY A 40 -32.84 6.11 15.64
CA GLY A 40 -32.83 5.06 16.66
C GLY A 40 -33.63 5.42 17.91
N VAL A 41 -33.57 6.69 18.35
CA VAL A 41 -34.42 7.20 19.44
C VAL A 41 -35.88 7.25 19.02
N LEU A 42 -36.17 7.70 17.79
CA LEU A 42 -37.53 7.65 17.23
C LEU A 42 -38.08 6.21 17.20
N TRP A 43 -37.23 5.26 16.85
CA TRP A 43 -37.53 3.83 16.86
C TRP A 43 -37.81 3.29 18.26
N LEU A 44 -37.04 3.71 19.28
CA LEU A 44 -37.30 3.34 20.68
C LEU A 44 -38.63 3.91 21.17
N CYS A 45 -38.94 5.16 20.85
CA CYS A 45 -40.21 5.80 21.23
C CYS A 45 -41.44 5.18 20.54
N THR A 46 -41.26 4.54 19.39
CA THR A 46 -42.33 3.97 18.57
C THR A 46 -42.41 2.45 18.65
N PHE A 47 -41.61 1.79 19.51
CA PHE A 47 -41.44 0.33 19.53
C PHE A 47 -41.15 -0.26 18.14
N GLY A 48 -40.37 0.47 17.35
CA GLY A 48 -40.05 0.09 16.00
C GLY A 48 -41.16 0.16 14.98
N LEU A 49 -42.18 0.97 15.24
CA LEU A 49 -43.39 1.14 14.42
C LEU A 49 -44.09 -0.20 14.15
N PHE A 50 -44.53 -0.86 15.24
CA PHE A 50 -45.32 -2.11 15.22
C PHE A 50 -44.59 -3.35 14.69
N TYR A 51 -43.27 -3.43 14.88
CA TYR A 51 -42.40 -4.53 14.41
C TYR A 51 -42.26 -4.65 12.87
N CYS A 52 -43.19 -4.10 12.08
CA CYS A 52 -43.09 -4.05 10.62
C CYS A 52 -41.82 -3.32 10.17
N GLY A 53 -41.51 -2.18 10.82
CA GLY A 53 -40.28 -1.47 10.51
C GLY A 53 -39.01 -2.26 10.82
N GLN A 54 -39.08 -3.25 11.73
CA GLN A 54 -37.91 -3.95 12.26
C GLN A 54 -37.55 -5.05 11.28
N PHE A 55 -38.60 -5.63 10.67
CA PHE A 55 -38.51 -6.52 9.55
C PHE A 55 -37.87 -5.85 8.33
N VAL A 56 -38.24 -4.61 8.02
CA VAL A 56 -37.61 -3.84 6.93
C VAL A 56 -36.15 -3.53 7.23
N ASP A 57 -35.80 -3.27 8.50
CA ASP A 57 -34.43 -2.97 8.87
C ASP A 57 -33.47 -4.16 8.69
N LEU A 58 -33.95 -5.42 8.63
CA LEU A 58 -33.10 -6.58 8.28
C LEU A 58 -32.42 -6.43 6.91
N PHE A 59 -33.09 -5.78 5.95
CA PHE A 59 -32.55 -5.50 4.63
C PHE A 59 -31.67 -4.24 4.60
N LEU A 60 -31.87 -3.31 5.54
CA LEU A 60 -31.10 -2.06 5.63
C LEU A 60 -29.80 -2.19 6.44
N ILE A 61 -29.69 -3.17 7.35
CA ILE A 61 -28.47 -3.44 8.15
C ILE A 61 -27.19 -3.47 7.30
N PRO A 62 -27.08 -4.21 6.19
CA PRO A 62 -25.84 -4.23 5.40
C PRO A 62 -25.45 -2.84 4.90
N ASN A 63 -26.43 -2.08 4.40
CA ASN A 63 -26.20 -0.71 3.92
C ASN A 63 -25.77 0.23 5.06
N MET A 64 -26.36 0.08 6.26
CA MET A 64 -25.99 0.87 7.43
C MET A 64 -24.56 0.59 7.92
N VAL A 65 -24.13 -0.68 7.90
CA VAL A 65 -22.78 -1.06 8.31
C VAL A 65 -21.75 -0.59 7.29
N ASP A 66 -22.04 -0.69 5.99
CA ASP A 66 -21.20 -0.15 4.92
C ASP A 66 -21.03 1.36 5.05
N GLU A 67 -22.13 2.11 5.25
CA GLU A 67 -22.11 3.56 5.43
C GLU A 67 -21.25 3.97 6.63
N TYR A 68 -21.38 3.25 7.75
CA TYR A 68 -20.57 3.50 8.95
C TYR A 68 -19.09 3.20 8.71
N SER A 69 -18.77 2.08 8.07
CA SER A 69 -17.38 1.71 7.78
C SER A 69 -16.73 2.70 6.81
N LEU A 70 -17.47 3.20 5.83
CA LEU A 70 -17.04 4.25 4.91
C LEU A 70 -16.76 5.55 5.65
N LYS A 71 -17.61 5.94 6.59
CA LYS A 71 -17.42 7.13 7.44
C LYS A 71 -16.23 7.00 8.37
N LEU A 72 -15.94 5.80 8.88
CA LEU A 72 -14.71 5.55 9.65
C LEU A 72 -13.47 5.69 8.77
N ARG A 73 -13.50 5.14 7.56
CA ARG A 73 -12.42 5.24 6.58
C ARG A 73 -12.13 6.69 6.21
N SER A 74 -13.17 7.48 5.91
CA SER A 74 -13.00 8.88 5.55
C SER A 74 -12.40 9.71 6.70
N LYS A 75 -12.82 9.45 7.95
CA LYS A 75 -12.24 10.07 9.15
C LYS A 75 -10.79 9.66 9.38
N ALA A 76 -10.41 8.45 8.99
CA ALA A 76 -9.04 7.95 9.04
C ALA A 76 -8.19 8.41 7.83
N GLY A 77 -8.73 9.23 6.92
CA GLY A 77 -8.01 9.65 5.72
C GLY A 77 -7.83 8.55 4.67
N LEU A 78 -8.66 7.51 4.71
CA LEU A 78 -8.69 6.42 3.75
C LEU A 78 -9.79 6.66 2.69
N SER A 79 -9.53 6.23 1.46
CA SER A 79 -10.49 6.18 0.37
C SER A 79 -11.55 5.10 0.58
N PRO A 80 -12.65 5.08 -0.22
CA PRO A 80 -13.69 4.05 -0.11
C PRO A 80 -13.15 2.62 -0.27
N LEU A 81 -12.07 2.46 -1.05
CA LEU A 81 -11.37 1.19 -1.26
C LEU A 81 -10.37 0.85 -0.15
N GLY A 82 -10.24 1.68 0.89
CA GLY A 82 -9.30 1.48 1.99
C GLY A 82 -7.87 1.94 1.71
N VAL A 83 -7.63 2.64 0.59
CA VAL A 83 -6.31 3.19 0.22
C VAL A 83 -6.12 4.56 0.89
N PRO A 84 -5.00 4.85 1.58
CA PRO A 84 -4.76 6.15 2.19
C PRO A 84 -4.74 7.28 1.15
N LEU A 85 -5.52 8.34 1.38
CA LEU A 85 -5.60 9.53 0.52
C LEU A 85 -4.37 10.43 0.67
N ASN A 86 -3.72 10.41 1.83
CA ASN A 86 -2.43 11.05 2.06
C ASN A 86 -1.28 10.09 1.79
N GLN A 87 -1.39 9.24 0.77
CA GLN A 87 -0.21 8.62 0.23
C GLN A 87 0.57 9.76 -0.43
N PRO A 88 1.73 10.22 0.09
CA PRO A 88 2.62 10.98 -0.77
C PRO A 88 2.75 10.11 -2.00
N ALA A 89 2.51 10.66 -3.18
CA ALA A 89 2.93 9.99 -4.39
C ALA A 89 4.38 9.62 -4.09
N ILE A 90 4.63 8.33 -3.84
CA ILE A 90 5.97 7.79 -3.85
C ILE A 90 6.27 7.92 -5.33
N ALA A 91 6.67 9.13 -5.73
CA ALA A 91 7.03 9.53 -7.06
C ALA A 91 7.97 8.44 -7.46
N SER A 92 7.46 7.51 -8.29
CA SER A 92 7.98 6.17 -8.52
C SER A 92 9.40 6.15 -8.01
N GLN A 93 9.61 5.78 -6.75
CA GLN A 93 10.96 5.81 -6.21
C GLN A 93 11.59 4.66 -6.95
N VAL A 94 12.15 4.99 -8.13
CA VAL A 94 12.98 4.15 -8.98
C VAL A 94 13.90 3.58 -7.95
N TYR A 95 13.67 2.30 -7.63
CA TYR A 95 14.27 1.60 -6.50
C TYR A 95 15.74 2.03 -6.48
N ARG A 96 16.07 2.96 -5.59
CA ARG A 96 17.33 3.68 -5.66
C ARG A 96 18.22 2.75 -4.87
N PRO A 97 19.07 1.98 -5.55
CA PRO A 97 19.83 1.01 -4.82
C PRO A 97 20.67 1.80 -3.81
N THR A 98 20.53 1.51 -2.52
CA THR A 98 21.41 2.07 -1.48
C THR A 98 22.86 1.85 -1.94
N GLY A 99 23.85 2.70 -1.61
CA GLY A 99 25.20 2.63 -2.20
C GLY A 99 25.76 1.20 -2.43
N ASN A 100 25.58 0.31 -1.45
CA ASN A 100 25.91 -1.12 -1.55
C ASN A 100 25.10 -1.90 -2.61
N GLN A 101 23.79 -1.68 -2.74
CA GLN A 101 22.95 -2.27 -3.78
C GLN A 101 23.30 -1.75 -5.18
N LEU A 102 23.86 -0.53 -5.30
CA LEU A 102 24.20 0.06 -6.59
C LEU A 102 25.44 -0.64 -7.13
N ILE A 103 26.42 -0.84 -6.25
CA ILE A 103 27.62 -1.66 -6.51
C ILE A 103 27.23 -3.08 -6.92
N VAL A 104 26.35 -3.75 -6.17
CA VAL A 104 25.90 -5.13 -6.50
C VAL A 104 25.25 -5.20 -7.88
N LYS A 105 24.38 -4.24 -8.24
CA LYS A 105 23.79 -4.21 -9.58
C LYS A 105 24.81 -3.87 -10.67
N LEU A 106 25.80 -3.02 -10.40
CA LEU A 106 26.89 -2.75 -11.37
C LEU A 106 27.71 -4.01 -11.63
N ILE A 107 28.00 -4.80 -10.59
CA ILE A 107 28.65 -6.10 -10.70
C ILE A 107 27.80 -7.06 -11.55
N GLU A 108 26.49 -7.14 -11.29
CA GLU A 108 25.57 -7.98 -12.09
C GLU A 108 25.56 -7.58 -13.58
N VAL A 109 25.59 -6.28 -13.87
CA VAL A 109 25.66 -5.78 -15.25
C VAL A 109 27.03 -6.08 -15.87
N ALA A 110 28.12 -5.96 -15.12
CA ALA A 110 29.46 -6.30 -15.59
C ALA A 110 29.60 -7.79 -15.91
N GLU A 111 29.07 -8.67 -15.07
CA GLU A 111 29.06 -10.12 -15.29
C GLU A 111 28.35 -10.48 -16.60
N LYS A 112 27.18 -9.87 -16.86
CA LYS A 112 26.44 -10.04 -18.13
C LYS A 112 27.20 -9.55 -19.36
N ASN A 113 28.19 -8.67 -19.18
CA ASN A 113 29.02 -8.13 -20.25
C ASN A 113 30.44 -8.74 -20.24
N GLY A 114 30.64 -9.87 -19.55
CA GLY A 114 31.92 -10.61 -19.54
C GLY A 114 33.01 -9.92 -18.72
N GLY A 115 32.64 -9.26 -17.62
CA GLY A 115 33.58 -8.61 -16.69
C GLY A 115 33.91 -7.16 -17.04
N TYR A 116 33.38 -6.63 -18.16
CA TYR A 116 33.59 -5.25 -18.61
C TYR A 116 32.34 -4.40 -18.44
N LEU A 117 32.51 -3.18 -17.97
CA LEU A 117 31.40 -2.25 -17.75
C LEU A 117 31.78 -0.82 -18.15
N THR A 118 30.97 -0.20 -18.99
CA THR A 118 31.02 1.25 -19.23
C THR A 118 30.05 1.99 -18.32
N VAL A 119 30.29 3.29 -18.08
CA VAL A 119 29.38 4.14 -17.30
C VAL A 119 27.97 4.12 -17.90
N THR A 120 27.85 4.17 -19.23
CA THR A 120 26.56 4.12 -19.94
C THR A 120 25.83 2.80 -19.74
N GLN A 121 26.54 1.67 -19.78
CA GLN A 121 25.93 0.36 -19.48
C GLN A 121 25.50 0.26 -18.02
N GLY A 122 26.30 0.79 -17.09
CA GLY A 122 25.97 0.87 -15.67
C GLY A 122 24.70 1.68 -15.42
N VAL A 123 24.58 2.85 -16.04
CA VAL A 123 23.35 3.69 -15.98
C VAL A 123 22.15 2.95 -16.55
N LYS A 124 22.31 2.32 -17.73
CA LYS A 124 21.23 1.56 -18.37
C LYS A 124 20.74 0.38 -17.52
N GLY A 125 21.64 -0.32 -16.84
CA GLY A 125 21.30 -1.50 -16.04
C GLY A 125 20.79 -1.18 -14.63
N THR A 126 21.29 -0.09 -14.02
CA THR A 126 20.93 0.27 -12.64
C THR A 126 19.77 1.26 -12.54
N GLY A 127 19.54 2.07 -13.58
CA GLY A 127 18.58 3.18 -13.55
C GLY A 127 19.05 4.38 -12.71
N ALA A 128 20.30 4.37 -12.23
CA ALA A 128 20.90 5.46 -11.48
C ALA A 128 21.47 6.56 -12.40
N ASN A 129 21.69 7.76 -11.86
CA ASN A 129 22.27 8.85 -12.65
C ASN A 129 23.77 8.60 -12.93
N PHE A 130 24.30 9.21 -14.00
CA PHE A 130 25.70 9.13 -14.41
C PHE A 130 26.67 9.48 -13.28
N ALA A 131 26.37 10.51 -12.48
CA ALA A 131 27.21 10.91 -11.35
C ALA A 131 27.30 9.83 -10.26
N GLU A 132 26.20 9.13 -9.98
CA GLU A 132 26.15 8.06 -8.96
C GLU A 132 26.92 6.82 -9.44
N VAL A 133 26.76 6.46 -10.71
CA VAL A 133 27.45 5.32 -11.34
C VAL A 133 28.96 5.59 -11.47
N GLU A 134 29.34 6.78 -11.92
CA GLU A 134 30.75 7.16 -12.04
C GLU A 134 31.44 7.21 -10.67
N ALA A 135 30.77 7.78 -9.65
CA ALA A 135 31.30 7.80 -8.28
C ALA A 135 31.53 6.38 -7.75
N ALA A 136 30.57 5.47 -7.95
CA ALA A 136 30.70 4.07 -7.52
C ALA A 136 31.81 3.33 -8.29
N LEU A 137 31.89 3.48 -9.62
CA LEU A 137 32.95 2.86 -10.43
C LEU A 137 34.34 3.39 -10.05
N LYS A 138 34.45 4.68 -9.77
CA LYS A 138 35.69 5.31 -9.31
C LYS A 138 36.08 4.85 -7.91
N GLU A 139 35.11 4.62 -7.03
CA GLU A 139 35.35 4.02 -5.71
C GLU A 139 35.86 2.59 -5.85
N MET A 140 35.23 1.76 -6.69
CA MET A 140 35.68 0.39 -6.96
C MET A 140 37.09 0.34 -7.57
N TYR A 141 37.45 1.30 -8.42
CA TYR A 141 38.82 1.47 -8.90
C TYR A 141 39.80 1.80 -7.77
N LYS A 142 39.46 2.75 -6.89
CA LYS A 142 40.32 3.13 -5.75
C LYS A 142 40.51 1.99 -4.75
N SER A 143 39.49 1.19 -4.53
CA SER A 143 39.53 0.03 -3.64
C SER A 143 40.21 -1.20 -4.27
N GLY A 144 40.50 -1.17 -5.57
CA GLY A 144 41.22 -2.24 -6.28
C GLY A 144 40.33 -3.35 -6.86
N TYR A 145 39.01 -3.22 -6.80
CA TYR A 145 38.06 -4.18 -7.35
C TYR A 145 37.90 -4.06 -8.88
N ALA A 146 38.17 -2.88 -9.45
CA ALA A 146 38.08 -2.63 -10.89
C ALA A 146 39.35 -1.96 -11.44
N LYS A 147 39.69 -2.23 -12.69
CA LYS A 147 40.72 -1.52 -13.45
C LYS A 147 40.09 -0.70 -14.56
N ILE A 148 40.66 0.47 -14.82
CA ILE A 148 40.25 1.31 -15.94
C ILE A 148 41.05 0.86 -17.16
N ASP A 149 40.34 0.53 -18.22
CA ASP A 149 40.87 0.15 -19.53
C ASP A 149 40.16 0.99 -20.61
N ASN A 150 40.55 0.82 -21.86
CA ASN A 150 39.98 1.53 -22.99
C ASN A 150 39.66 0.55 -24.12
N ASP A 151 38.42 0.57 -24.59
CA ASP A 151 38.02 -0.27 -25.71
C ASP A 151 38.83 0.13 -26.97
N PRO A 152 39.64 -0.79 -27.54
CA PRO A 152 40.53 -0.49 -28.66
C PRO A 152 39.80 -0.17 -29.96
N ARG A 153 38.49 -0.46 -30.08
CA ARG A 153 37.68 -0.16 -31.26
C ARG A 153 36.94 1.15 -31.13
N THR A 154 36.42 1.45 -29.94
CA THR A 154 35.51 2.58 -29.72
C THR A 154 36.16 3.76 -29.00
N GLY A 155 37.28 3.54 -28.30
CA GLY A 155 37.92 4.55 -27.46
C GLY A 155 37.12 4.89 -26.20
N ALA A 156 36.15 4.05 -25.83
CA ALA A 156 35.33 4.24 -24.65
C ALA A 156 36.07 3.74 -23.39
N VAL A 157 35.97 4.52 -22.31
CA VAL A 157 36.47 4.14 -20.99
C VAL A 157 35.67 2.95 -20.46
N THR A 158 36.38 1.87 -20.17
CA THR A 158 35.82 0.60 -19.67
C THR A 158 36.38 0.29 -18.29
N TYR A 159 35.53 -0.20 -17.39
CA TYR A 159 35.93 -0.74 -16.10
C TYR A 159 35.92 -2.26 -16.19
N HIS A 160 37.07 -2.88 -15.93
CA HIS A 160 37.25 -4.32 -15.94
C HIS A 160 37.35 -4.83 -14.50
N PHE A 161 36.45 -5.76 -14.14
CA PHE A 161 36.43 -6.44 -12.86
C PHE A 161 37.19 -7.77 -13.01
N HIS A 162 38.30 -7.92 -12.30
CA HIS A 162 39.17 -9.10 -12.45
C HIS A 162 38.66 -10.34 -11.70
N GLU A 163 37.61 -10.18 -10.89
CA GLU A 163 36.98 -11.24 -10.09
C GLU A 163 35.75 -11.89 -10.77
N LEU A 164 35.36 -11.43 -11.97
CA LEU A 164 34.20 -11.90 -12.75
C LEU A 164 34.64 -12.55 -14.07
#